data_AF-A0A951FIE4-F1
#
_entry.id   AF-A0A951FIE4-F1
#
_cell.length_a   1.000
_cell.length_b   1.000
_cell.length_c   1.000
_cell.angle_alpha   90.00
_cell.angle_beta   90.00
_cell.angle_gamma   90.00
#
_symmetry.space_group_name_H-M   'P 1'
#
loop_
_entity.id
_entity.type
_entity.pdbx_description
1 polymer ?
#
loop_
_entity_poly.entity_id
_entity_poly.type
_entity_poly.pdbx_seq_one_letter_code
_entity_poly.pdbx_strand_id
1 'polypeptide(L)'
;MQVPTFTDALLRFNTLVAQIILVVTFSLLFYIATRNWRNMVTRATALLLLGVVIVFSGDVLLDKAVRESTRQFLLRAQWLGIVLVPAAYLHLSDAILTSVGLQSLRRRWGVVVGYICAALFFALAAATNGLVRGRIENGPLEQLAAGPFFWLFAIWFGLVTVGGLYNIYRARQLHTTTASRRRM
;
A
#
# COMPACT_ATOMS: atom_id res chain seq x y z
N MET A 1 -12.23 30.06 25.90
CA MET A 1 -11.70 28.70 25.62
C MET A 1 -12.74 27.98 24.80
N GLN A 2 -12.55 27.84 23.47
CA GLN A 2 -13.41 26.98 22.66
C GLN A 2 -13.09 25.53 23.03
N VAL A 3 -14.10 24.80 23.49
CA VAL A 3 -13.97 23.36 23.76
C VAL A 3 -13.65 22.70 22.42
N PRO A 4 -12.56 21.92 22.30
CA PRO A 4 -12.27 21.22 21.05
C PRO A 4 -13.49 20.36 20.70
N THR A 5 -13.98 20.52 19.47
CA THR A 5 -15.11 19.73 19.01
C THR A 5 -14.68 18.27 18.90
N PHE A 6 -15.61 17.32 19.00
CA PHE A 6 -15.30 15.89 18.85
C PHE A 6 -14.53 15.60 17.54
N THR A 7 -14.86 16.35 16.48
CA THR A 7 -14.15 16.30 15.19
C THR A 7 -12.68 16.68 15.30
N ASP A 8 -12.34 17.72 16.06
CA ASP A 8 -10.94 18.15 16.24
C ASP A 8 -10.10 17.08 16.95
N ALA A 9 -10.71 16.39 17.92
CA ALA A 9 -10.06 15.28 18.61
C ALA A 9 -9.77 14.11 17.63
N LEU A 10 -10.73 13.77 16.77
CA LEU A 10 -10.57 12.72 15.76
C LEU A 10 -9.49 13.07 14.72
N LEU A 11 -9.44 14.31 14.25
CA LEU A 11 -8.42 14.75 13.29
C LEU A 11 -7.02 14.68 13.88
N ARG A 12 -6.83 15.13 15.12
CA ARG A 12 -5.54 15.02 15.82
C ARG A 12 -5.14 13.56 16.02
N PHE A 13 -6.09 12.70 16.41
CA PHE A 13 -5.83 11.28 16.56
C PHE A 13 -5.41 10.62 15.24
N ASN A 14 -6.09 10.93 14.13
CA ASN A 14 -5.72 10.46 12.81
C ASN A 14 -4.27 10.85 12.44
N THR A 15 -3.91 12.12 12.64
CA THR A 15 -2.54 12.59 12.37
C THR A 15 -1.49 11.90 13.24
N LEU A 16 -1.78 11.69 14.53
CA LEU A 16 -0.90 10.96 15.43
C LEU A 16 -0.70 9.52 14.99
N VAL A 17 -1.78 8.82 14.63
CA VAL A 17 -1.71 7.44 14.14
C VAL A 17 -0.92 7.37 12.83
N ALA A 18 -1.14 8.29 11.89
CA ALA A 18 -0.39 8.37 10.64
C ALA A 18 1.12 8.56 10.89
N GLN A 19 1.50 9.44 11.81
CA GLN A 19 2.90 9.65 12.20
C GLN A 19 3.52 8.40 12.83
N ILE A 20 2.81 7.73 13.74
CA ILE A 20 3.29 6.48 14.36
C ILE A 20 3.48 5.40 13.30
N ILE A 21 2.50 5.20 12.42
CA ILE A 21 2.59 4.22 11.33
C ILE A 21 3.80 4.52 10.45
N LEU A 22 4.01 5.79 10.09
CA LEU A 22 5.15 6.22 9.29
C LEU A 22 6.48 5.86 9.96
N VAL A 23 6.68 6.24 11.22
CA VAL A 23 7.93 6.00 11.96
C VAL A 23 8.21 4.50 12.11
N VAL A 24 7.20 3.72 12.51
CA VAL A 24 7.34 2.26 12.71
C VAL A 24 7.62 1.56 11.38
N THR A 25 6.87 1.89 10.34
CA THR A 25 7.04 1.28 9.00
C THR A 25 8.39 1.64 8.41
N PHE A 26 8.82 2.90 8.53
CA PHE A 26 10.13 3.34 8.07
C PHE A 26 11.27 2.63 8.80
N SER A 27 11.16 2.50 10.13
CA SER A 27 12.13 1.76 10.95
C SER A 27 12.22 0.29 10.53
N LEU A 28 11.07 -0.35 10.32
CA LEU A 28 11.01 -1.74 9.87
C LEU A 28 11.56 -1.90 8.45
N LEU A 29 11.24 -0.99 7.54
CA LEU A 29 11.78 -0.96 6.18
C LEU A 29 13.30 -0.90 6.21
N PHE A 30 13.88 0.02 6.98
CA PHE A 30 15.33 0.18 7.09
C PHE A 30 15.99 -1.06 7.69
N TYR A 31 15.41 -1.61 8.76
CA TYR A 31 15.88 -2.83 9.39
C TYR A 31 15.90 -4.02 8.41
N ILE A 32 14.78 -4.25 7.70
CA ILE A 32 14.63 -5.35 6.75
C ILE A 32 15.57 -5.17 5.55
N ALA A 33 15.66 -3.95 5.01
CA ALA A 33 16.50 -3.63 3.87
C ALA A 33 18.00 -3.85 4.17
N THR A 34 18.44 -3.49 5.37
CA THR A 34 19.86 -3.60 5.77
C THR A 34 20.25 -5.04 6.12
N ARG A 35 19.36 -5.80 6.77
CA ARG A 35 19.75 -7.08 7.39
C ARG A 35 19.65 -8.29 6.45
N ASN A 36 18.71 -8.33 5.49
CA ASN A 36 18.44 -9.58 4.77
C ASN A 36 17.90 -9.46 3.34
N TRP A 37 18.44 -8.55 2.51
CA TRP A 37 17.94 -8.28 1.15
C TRP A 37 17.97 -9.48 0.17
N ARG A 38 18.77 -10.52 0.43
CA ARG A 38 18.89 -11.67 -0.49
C ARG A 38 17.62 -12.54 -0.54
N ASN A 39 16.81 -12.52 0.52
CA ASN A 39 15.59 -13.33 0.59
C ASN A 39 14.44 -12.70 -0.19
N MET A 40 13.75 -13.50 -1.01
CA MET A 40 12.64 -13.02 -1.85
C MET A 40 11.48 -12.47 -1.01
N VAL A 41 11.15 -13.12 0.11
CA VAL A 41 10.12 -12.66 1.06
C VAL A 41 10.50 -11.29 1.62
N THR A 42 11.75 -11.14 2.07
CA THR A 42 12.28 -9.88 2.59
C THR A 42 12.17 -8.75 1.56
N ARG A 43 12.54 -9.00 0.30
CA ARG A 43 12.40 -8.00 -0.78
C ARG A 43 10.95 -7.59 -1.02
N ALA A 44 10.04 -8.55 -1.04
CA ALA A 44 8.62 -8.26 -1.23
C ALA A 44 8.03 -7.48 -0.04
N THR A 45 8.39 -7.84 1.19
CA THR A 45 8.01 -7.09 2.39
C THR A 45 8.59 -5.68 2.36
N ALA A 46 9.86 -5.50 2.00
CA ALA A 46 10.49 -4.19 1.90
C ALA A 46 9.77 -3.31 0.87
N LEU A 47 9.38 -3.86 -0.28
CA LEU A 47 8.65 -3.10 -1.29
C LEU A 47 7.23 -2.70 -0.82
N LEU A 48 6.56 -3.59 -0.09
CA LEU A 48 5.26 -3.30 0.53
C LEU A 48 5.39 -2.16 1.55
N LEU A 49 6.38 -2.25 2.45
CA LEU A 49 6.66 -1.22 3.45
C LEU A 49 7.05 0.11 2.80
N LEU A 50 7.81 0.08 1.70
CA LEU A 50 8.12 1.29 0.92
C LEU A 50 6.85 1.97 0.41
N GLY A 51 5.91 1.21 -0.15
CA GLY A 51 4.62 1.75 -0.58
C GLY A 51 3.87 2.41 0.57
N VAL A 52 3.80 1.74 1.74
CA VAL A 52 3.18 2.28 2.96
C VAL A 52 3.88 3.56 3.43
N VAL A 53 5.21 3.60 3.46
CA VAL A 53 5.99 4.79 3.81
C VAL A 53 5.65 5.95 2.87
N ILE A 54 5.54 5.71 1.56
CA ILE A 54 5.19 6.75 0.58
C ILE A 54 3.79 7.31 0.87
N VAL A 55 2.80 6.43 1.15
CA VAL A 55 1.43 6.87 1.45
C VAL A 55 1.39 7.74 2.70
N PHE A 56 1.91 7.24 3.83
CA PHE A 56 1.84 7.96 5.10
C PHE A 56 2.78 9.17 5.18
N SER A 57 3.86 9.19 4.38
CA SER A 57 4.66 10.41 4.20
C SER A 57 3.83 11.50 3.53
N GLY A 58 3.01 11.15 2.53
CA GLY A 58 2.06 12.08 1.91
C GLY A 58 1.14 12.73 2.96
N ASP A 59 0.50 11.91 3.79
CA ASP A 59 -0.43 12.39 4.83
C ASP A 59 0.27 13.34 5.83
N VAL A 60 1.45 12.97 6.32
CA VAL A 60 2.22 13.79 7.28
C VAL A 60 2.74 15.09 6.65
N LEU A 61 3.18 15.04 5.39
CA LEU A 61 3.70 16.21 4.69
C LEU A 61 2.59 17.19 4.27
N LEU A 62 1.39 16.68 3.95
CA LEU A 62 0.24 17.52 3.64
C LEU A 62 -0.20 18.37 4.82
N ASP A 63 -0.16 17.82 6.05
CA ASP A 63 -0.44 18.56 7.29
C ASP A 63 0.53 19.75 7.52
N LYS A 64 1.74 19.68 6.95
CA LYS A 64 2.77 20.73 7.08
C LYS A 64 2.89 21.65 5.86
N ALA A 65 2.30 21.28 4.73
CA ALA A 65 2.42 22.04 3.51
C ALA A 65 1.57 23.32 3.60
N VAL A 66 2.20 24.47 3.33
CA VAL A 66 1.52 25.79 3.32
C VAL A 66 1.14 26.21 1.89
N ARG A 67 1.96 25.85 0.90
CA ARG A 67 1.75 26.23 -0.50
C ARG A 67 0.83 25.24 -1.20
N GLU A 68 -0.12 25.75 -1.97
CA GLU A 68 -1.08 24.95 -2.71
C GLU A 68 -0.43 24.04 -3.75
N SER A 69 0.56 24.56 -4.48
CA SER A 69 1.33 23.78 -5.46
C SER A 69 2.04 22.58 -4.82
N THR A 70 2.56 22.74 -3.60
CA THR A 70 3.22 21.66 -2.85
C THR A 70 2.21 20.60 -2.43
N ARG A 71 1.03 21.00 -1.96
CA ARG A 71 -0.04 20.06 -1.58
C ARG A 71 -0.51 19.22 -2.77
N GLN A 72 -0.75 19.85 -3.92
CA GLN A 72 -1.13 19.12 -5.14
C GLN A 72 -0.06 18.13 -5.60
N PHE A 73 1.21 18.51 -5.51
CA PHE A 73 2.32 17.62 -5.81
C PHE A 73 2.36 16.43 -4.84
N LEU A 74 2.25 16.68 -3.53
CA LEU A 74 2.27 15.62 -2.50
C LEU A 74 1.11 14.64 -2.68
N LEU A 75 -0.09 15.15 -2.93
CA LEU A 75 -1.28 14.34 -3.21
C LEU A 75 -1.07 13.41 -4.43
N ARG A 76 -0.44 13.89 -5.50
CA ARG A 76 -0.09 13.05 -6.67
C ARG A 76 1.07 12.10 -6.38
N ALA A 77 2.05 12.50 -5.59
CA ALA A 77 3.16 11.65 -5.19
C ALA A 77 2.69 10.48 -4.31
N GLN A 78 1.69 10.71 -3.45
CA GLN A 78 1.09 9.70 -2.57
C GLN A 78 0.51 8.52 -3.38
N TRP A 79 -0.01 8.79 -4.59
CA TRP A 79 -0.53 7.75 -5.49
C TRP A 79 0.50 6.71 -5.89
N LEU A 80 1.80 7.04 -5.88
CA LEU A 80 2.86 6.05 -6.07
C LEU A 80 2.76 4.93 -5.04
N GLY A 81 2.56 5.29 -3.76
CA GLY A 81 2.39 4.33 -2.68
C GLY A 81 1.08 3.56 -2.80
N ILE A 82 -0.03 4.27 -3.03
CA ILE A 82 -1.39 3.67 -3.12
C ILE A 82 -1.43 2.56 -4.16
N VAL A 83 -0.81 2.79 -5.31
CA VAL A 83 -0.84 1.86 -6.44
C VAL A 83 0.22 0.76 -6.27
N LEU A 84 1.34 1.03 -5.60
CA LEU A 84 2.39 0.05 -5.34
C LEU A 84 1.98 -1.01 -4.30
N VAL A 85 1.26 -0.62 -3.25
CA VAL A 85 0.87 -1.48 -2.12
C VAL A 85 0.18 -2.80 -2.55
N PRO A 86 -0.91 -2.80 -3.36
CA PRO A 86 -1.57 -4.04 -3.76
C PRO A 86 -0.66 -4.96 -4.58
N ALA A 87 0.14 -4.42 -5.50
CA ALA A 87 1.09 -5.19 -6.30
C ALA A 87 2.20 -5.81 -5.41
N ALA A 88 2.72 -5.04 -4.45
CA ALA A 88 3.69 -5.51 -3.47
C ALA A 88 3.10 -6.56 -2.50
N TYR A 89 1.83 -6.42 -2.12
CA TYR A 89 1.13 -7.40 -1.31
C TYR A 89 0.95 -8.74 -2.05
N LEU A 90 0.57 -8.69 -3.33
CA LEU A 90 0.52 -9.89 -4.16
C LEU A 90 1.90 -10.55 -4.30
N HIS A 91 2.96 -9.76 -4.51
CA HIS A 91 4.34 -10.24 -4.53
C HIS A 91 4.73 -10.92 -3.22
N LEU A 92 4.38 -10.33 -2.08
CA LEU A 92 4.63 -10.92 -0.76
C LEU A 92 3.90 -12.25 -0.60
N SER A 93 2.64 -12.33 -1.02
CA SER A 93 1.86 -13.56 -0.94
C SER A 93 2.48 -14.71 -1.75
N ASP A 94 2.99 -14.44 -2.95
CA ASP A 94 3.66 -15.45 -3.79
C ASP A 94 5.04 -15.81 -3.24
N ALA A 95 5.76 -14.83 -2.67
CA ALA A 95 7.06 -15.07 -2.05
C ALA A 95 6.96 -16.00 -0.84
N ILE A 96 5.92 -15.83 -0.01
CA ILE A 96 5.63 -16.72 1.12
C ILE A 96 5.34 -18.14 0.62
N LEU A 97 4.45 -18.32 -0.35
CA LEU A 97 4.14 -19.64 -0.91
C LEU A 97 5.37 -20.32 -1.52
N THR A 98 6.19 -19.55 -2.23
CA THR A 98 7.40 -20.07 -2.87
C THR A 98 8.45 -20.49 -1.83
N SER A 99 8.52 -19.80 -0.68
CA SER A 99 9.42 -20.19 0.43
C SER A 99 9.07 -21.54 1.06
N VAL A 100 7.82 -22.00 0.89
CA VAL A 100 7.32 -23.32 1.35
C VAL A 100 7.42 -24.37 0.22
N GLY A 101 8.10 -24.05 -0.89
CA GLY A 101 8.34 -24.96 -2.01
C GLY A 101 7.21 -25.02 -3.04
N LEU A 102 6.14 -24.24 -2.87
CA LEU A 102 5.07 -24.16 -3.87
C LEU A 102 5.41 -23.12 -4.92
N GLN A 103 6.13 -23.51 -5.96
CA GLN A 103 6.41 -22.63 -7.10
C GLN A 103 5.26 -22.65 -8.11
N SER A 104 4.93 -21.50 -8.71
CA SER A 104 3.96 -21.42 -9.79
C SER A 104 4.29 -20.30 -10.76
N LEU A 105 4.49 -20.64 -12.03
CA LEU A 105 4.71 -19.67 -13.10
C LEU A 105 3.53 -18.71 -13.25
N ARG A 106 2.29 -19.19 -13.08
CA ARG A 106 1.07 -18.36 -13.18
C ARG A 106 1.07 -17.24 -12.14
N ARG A 107 1.49 -17.53 -10.90
CA ARG A 107 1.55 -16.51 -9.84
C ARG A 107 2.69 -15.52 -10.08
N ARG A 108 3.85 -16.00 -10.54
CA ARG A 108 4.96 -15.13 -10.92
C ARG A 108 4.57 -14.13 -12.02
N TRP A 109 3.85 -14.59 -13.05
CA TRP A 109 3.28 -13.72 -14.08
C TRP A 109 2.21 -12.78 -13.51
N GLY A 110 1.35 -13.26 -12.60
CA GLY A 110 0.38 -12.41 -11.90
C GLY A 110 1.02 -11.25 -11.14
N VAL A 111 2.17 -11.49 -10.49
CA VAL A 111 2.96 -10.43 -9.83
C VAL A 111 3.49 -9.42 -10.84
N VAL A 112 4.06 -9.89 -11.96
CA VAL A 112 4.59 -9.02 -13.03
C VAL A 112 3.46 -8.15 -13.62
N VAL A 113 2.32 -8.76 -13.96
CA VAL A 113 1.13 -8.04 -14.46
C VAL A 113 0.64 -7.04 -13.41
N GLY A 114 0.64 -7.42 -12.13
CA GLY A 114 0.32 -6.51 -11.02
C GLY A 114 1.20 -5.26 -11.02
N TYR A 115 2.52 -5.39 -11.15
CA TYR A 115 3.41 -4.23 -11.23
C TYR A 115 3.23 -3.40 -12.51
N ILE A 116 2.97 -4.05 -13.65
CA ILE A 116 2.70 -3.33 -14.91
C ILE A 116 1.43 -2.49 -14.78
N CYS A 117 0.35 -3.08 -14.26
CA CYS A 117 -0.88 -2.35 -13.98
C CYS A 117 -0.65 -1.22 -12.98
N ALA A 118 0.15 -1.47 -11.93
CA ALA A 118 0.51 -0.45 -10.97
C ALA A 118 1.25 0.73 -11.63
N ALA A 119 2.25 0.46 -12.47
CA ALA A 119 2.96 1.49 -13.21
C ALA A 119 2.00 2.30 -14.13
N LEU A 120 1.07 1.61 -14.80
CA LEU A 120 0.08 2.24 -15.67
C LEU A 120 -0.88 3.15 -14.89
N PHE A 121 -1.45 2.67 -13.78
CA PHE A 121 -2.32 3.49 -12.93
C PHE A 121 -1.59 4.68 -12.32
N PHE A 122 -0.33 4.50 -11.91
CA PHE A 122 0.49 5.62 -11.44
C PHE A 122 0.75 6.64 -12.55
N ALA A 123 1.10 6.21 -13.76
CA ALA A 123 1.27 7.11 -14.90
C ALA A 123 -0.02 7.89 -15.22
N LEU A 124 -1.18 7.21 -15.18
CA LEU A 124 -2.48 7.85 -15.34
C LEU A 124 -2.78 8.86 -14.23
N ALA A 125 -2.49 8.54 -12.98
CA ALA A 125 -2.68 9.44 -11.83
C ALA A 125 -1.74 10.66 -11.89
N ALA A 126 -0.50 10.47 -12.32
CA ALA A 126 0.50 11.53 -12.40
C ALA A 126 0.24 12.48 -13.57
N ALA A 127 -0.11 11.95 -14.75
CA ALA A 127 -0.25 12.72 -15.98
C ALA A 127 -1.66 13.27 -16.22
N THR A 128 -2.71 12.60 -15.71
CA THR A 128 -4.09 12.88 -16.13
C THR A 128 -5.00 13.13 -14.93
N ASN A 129 -5.96 14.06 -15.09
CA ASN A 129 -7.05 14.24 -14.13
C ASN A 129 -8.16 13.17 -14.26
N GLY A 130 -7.90 12.09 -15.02
CA GLY A 130 -8.88 11.07 -15.37
C GLY A 130 -9.03 9.98 -14.31
N LEU A 131 -7.95 9.65 -13.61
CA LEU A 131 -8.01 8.72 -12.48
C LEU A 131 -8.35 9.46 -11.18
N VAL A 132 -7.88 10.69 -11.07
CA VAL A 132 -7.92 11.46 -9.84
C VAL A 132 -8.05 12.94 -10.18
N ARG A 133 -9.03 13.64 -9.59
CA ARG A 133 -9.41 14.99 -10.03
C ARG A 133 -9.46 15.96 -8.87
N GLY A 134 -8.65 17.02 -8.94
CA GLY A 134 -8.73 18.20 -8.07
C GLY A 134 -8.72 17.90 -6.57
N ARG A 135 -8.76 18.94 -5.74
CA ARG A 135 -8.98 18.80 -4.29
C ARG A 135 -10.49 18.87 -4.02
N ILE A 136 -10.98 18.07 -3.07
CA ILE A 136 -12.26 18.37 -2.41
C ILE A 136 -12.00 19.49 -1.38
N GLU A 137 -12.21 20.75 -1.76
CA GLU A 137 -11.93 21.92 -0.89
C GLU A 137 -12.87 22.03 0.33
N ASN A 138 -13.97 21.28 0.34
CA ASN A 138 -15.04 21.41 1.35
C ASN A 138 -15.03 20.31 2.44
N GLY A 139 -13.96 19.49 2.52
CA GLY A 139 -13.83 18.42 3.50
C GLY A 139 -12.80 18.74 4.58
N PRO A 140 -12.95 18.19 5.81
CA PRO A 140 -11.94 18.34 6.88
C PRO A 140 -10.60 17.65 6.58
N LEU A 141 -10.52 16.87 5.49
CA LEU A 141 -9.33 16.19 5.00
C LEU A 141 -9.07 16.59 3.56
N GLU A 142 -7.82 16.96 3.25
CA GLU A 142 -7.41 17.21 1.87
C GLU A 142 -7.30 15.87 1.13
N GLN A 143 -8.30 15.57 0.30
CA GLN A 143 -8.32 14.37 -0.52
C GLN A 143 -8.55 14.75 -1.98
N LEU A 144 -7.97 13.96 -2.87
CA LEU A 144 -8.27 14.08 -4.29
C LEU A 144 -9.62 13.43 -4.60
N ALA A 145 -10.45 14.05 -5.45
CA ALA A 145 -11.71 13.44 -5.85
C ALA A 145 -11.49 12.28 -6.82
N ALA A 146 -12.38 11.28 -6.79
CA ALA A 146 -12.36 10.18 -7.73
C ALA A 146 -12.60 10.67 -9.17
N GLY A 147 -11.69 10.35 -10.08
CA GLY A 147 -11.87 10.63 -11.51
C GLY A 147 -12.77 9.57 -12.18
N PRO A 148 -13.19 9.81 -13.44
CA PRO A 148 -14.03 8.88 -14.20
C PRO A 148 -13.48 7.44 -14.32
N PHE A 149 -12.16 7.26 -14.29
CA PHE A 149 -11.50 5.95 -14.39
C PHE A 149 -11.19 5.31 -13.03
N PHE A 150 -11.55 5.94 -11.92
CA PHE A 150 -11.24 5.45 -10.58
C PHE A 150 -11.84 4.06 -10.31
N TRP A 151 -13.01 3.75 -10.85
CA TRP A 151 -13.65 2.44 -10.69
C TRP A 151 -12.79 1.29 -11.25
N LEU A 152 -12.06 1.52 -12.35
CA LEU A 152 -11.19 0.52 -12.94
C LEU A 152 -10.02 0.20 -12.02
N PHE A 153 -9.44 1.23 -11.39
CA PHE A 153 -8.44 1.07 -10.34
C PHE A 153 -9.03 0.32 -9.14
N ALA A 154 -10.24 0.66 -8.68
CA ALA A 154 -10.88 0.00 -7.55
C ALA A 154 -11.11 -1.50 -7.79
N ILE A 155 -11.57 -1.88 -8.99
CA ILE A 155 -11.72 -3.29 -9.38
C ILE A 155 -10.38 -4.00 -9.37
N TRP A 156 -9.37 -3.42 -10.03
CA TRP A 156 -8.03 -3.99 -10.06
C TRP A 156 -7.44 -4.15 -8.65
N PHE A 157 -7.54 -3.11 -7.82
CA PHE A 157 -7.10 -3.11 -6.43
C PHE A 157 -7.77 -4.23 -5.63
N GLY A 158 -9.09 -4.37 -5.76
CA GLY A 158 -9.88 -5.41 -5.12
C GLY A 158 -9.43 -6.81 -5.56
N LEU A 159 -9.33 -7.06 -6.87
CA LEU A 159 -8.92 -8.35 -7.42
C LEU A 159 -7.51 -8.75 -6.98
N VAL A 160 -6.56 -7.83 -7.03
CA VAL A 160 -5.16 -8.08 -6.64
C VAL A 160 -5.06 -8.35 -5.14
N THR A 161 -5.76 -7.58 -4.32
CA THR A 161 -5.74 -7.75 -2.85
C THR A 161 -6.42 -9.06 -2.45
N VAL A 162 -7.58 -9.39 -3.02
CA VAL A 162 -8.27 -10.67 -2.78
C VAL A 162 -7.42 -11.85 -3.26
N GLY A 163 -6.77 -11.74 -4.42
CA GLY A 163 -5.84 -12.75 -4.91
C GLY A 163 -4.66 -12.98 -3.98
N GLY A 164 -4.08 -11.91 -3.44
CA GLY A 164 -3.01 -11.98 -2.42
C GLY A 164 -3.49 -12.65 -1.12
N LEU A 165 -4.69 -12.29 -0.66
CA LEU A 165 -5.29 -12.88 0.54
C LEU A 165 -5.57 -14.37 0.36
N TYR A 166 -6.11 -14.76 -0.79
CA TYR A 166 -6.36 -16.16 -1.13
C TYR A 166 -5.06 -16.99 -1.11
N ASN A 167 -3.97 -16.45 -1.66
CA ASN A 167 -2.65 -17.09 -1.62
C ASN A 167 -2.15 -17.33 -0.18
N ILE A 168 -2.28 -16.32 0.69
CA ILE A 168 -1.88 -16.43 2.10
C ILE A 168 -2.77 -17.43 2.85
N TYR A 169 -4.07 -17.40 2.61
CA TYR A 169 -5.02 -18.34 3.22
C TYR A 169 -4.68 -19.80 2.84
N ARG A 170 -4.39 -20.05 1.56
CA ARG A 170 -3.94 -21.36 1.08
C ARG A 170 -2.63 -21.79 1.73
N ALA A 171 -1.67 -20.88 1.90
CA ALA A 171 -0.42 -21.16 2.61
C ALA A 171 -0.69 -21.63 4.06
N ARG A 172 -1.60 -20.95 4.77
CA ARG A 172 -1.96 -21.27 6.16
C ARG A 172 -2.55 -22.68 6.29
N GLN A 173 -3.45 -23.07 5.38
CA GLN A 173 -4.08 -24.40 5.40
C GLN A 173 -3.07 -25.56 5.21
N LEU A 174 -2.00 -25.32 4.46
CA LEU A 174 -0.94 -26.32 4.23
C LEU A 174 -0.05 -26.50 5.48
N HIS A 175 0.15 -25.43 6.26
CA HIS A 175 0.89 -25.51 7.52
C HIS A 175 0.12 -26.21 8.64
N THR A 176 -1.22 -26.15 8.66
CA THR A 176 -2.04 -26.87 9.65
C THR A 176 -2.14 -28.38 9.39
N THR A 177 -1.82 -28.84 8.18
CA THR A 177 -2.05 -30.25 7.77
C THR A 177 -0.77 -31.10 7.70
N THR A 178 0.41 -30.51 7.44
CA THR A 178 1.60 -31.32 7.10
C THR A 178 2.54 -31.58 8.29
N ALA A 179 2.62 -30.67 9.26
CA ALA A 179 3.56 -30.80 10.39
C ALA A 179 2.98 -31.57 11.59
N SER A 180 1.66 -31.46 11.86
CA SER A 180 1.02 -32.20 12.97
C SER A 180 0.91 -33.70 12.72
N ARG A 181 0.99 -34.15 11.46
CA ARG A 181 0.82 -35.56 11.06
C ARG A 181 2.12 -36.36 10.94
N ARG A 182 3.27 -35.70 11.09
CA ARG A 182 4.60 -36.35 11.12
C ARG A 182 5.19 -36.45 12.52
N ARG A 183 4.51 -35.89 13.53
CA ARG A 183 4.93 -35.87 14.94
C ARG A 183 3.87 -36.38 15.92
N MET A 184 2.75 -36.89 15.41
CA MET A 184 1.77 -37.74 16.10
C MET A 184 1.68 -39.04 15.31
#